data_AF-A0A255T802-F1
#
_entry.id   AF-A0A255T802-F1
#
_cell.length_a   1.000
_cell.length_b   1.000
_cell.length_c   1.000
_cell.angle_alpha   90.00
_cell.angle_beta   90.00
_cell.angle_gamma   90.00
#
_symmetry.space_group_name_H-M   'P 1'
#
loop_
_entity.id
_entity.type
_entity.pdbx_description
1 polymer ?
#
loop_
_entity_poly.entity_id
_entity_poly.type
_entity_poly.pdbx_seq_one_letter_code
_entity_poly.pdbx_strand_id
1 'polypeptide(L)'
;MEYYGNMWCISARELVDGGIVSQSNYQKMASRGRIDVVRRGGGASGQYALVAVDSLPRDYRAKVEELYPNAKLTHLVCWVRSNYEIDQSAMAFFHSREQAGLDLPPEKIKEYVVNASVLNCCIRLYERAATAQKMFGGKYNWDEMAASIKALQMELGHTLPASTLRFRKKVNEYKREGYGCLISGKFGNQSARKVDWKTERLILSLAVLPTKPYNTTTHENYLSFVCGELDVY
;
A
#
# COMPACT_ATOMS: atom_id res chain seq x y z
N MET A 1 -20.40 -7.94 -8.78
CA MET A 1 -19.51 -8.90 -8.08
C MET A 1 -18.88 -8.28 -6.84
N GLU A 2 -18.82 -9.02 -5.74
CA GLU A 2 -18.27 -8.55 -4.46
C GLU A 2 -17.59 -9.69 -3.67
N TYR A 3 -16.74 -9.35 -2.70
CA TYR A 3 -16.15 -10.31 -1.78
C TYR A 3 -17.01 -10.44 -0.51
N TYR A 4 -17.34 -11.67 -0.14
CA TYR A 4 -18.07 -11.96 1.11
C TYR A 4 -17.43 -13.16 1.80
N GLY A 5 -16.99 -13.01 3.06
CA GLY A 5 -16.36 -14.09 3.81
C GLY A 5 -15.11 -14.68 3.13
N ASN A 6 -14.29 -13.85 2.47
CA ASN A 6 -13.11 -14.25 1.70
C ASN A 6 -13.41 -15.12 0.46
N MET A 7 -14.66 -15.10 -0.03
CA MET A 7 -15.09 -15.75 -1.27
C MET A 7 -15.50 -14.72 -2.32
N TRP A 8 -15.06 -14.93 -3.56
CA TRP A 8 -15.48 -14.12 -4.70
C TRP A 8 -16.89 -14.48 -5.11
N CYS A 9 -17.79 -13.53 -4.97
CA CYS A 9 -19.20 -13.75 -5.18
C CYS A 9 -19.73 -12.93 -6.37
N ILE A 10 -20.57 -13.56 -7.17
CA ILE A 10 -21.40 -12.89 -8.16
C ILE A 10 -22.84 -12.85 -7.64
N SER A 11 -23.55 -11.76 -7.91
CA SER A 11 -24.95 -11.71 -7.51
C SER A 11 -25.78 -12.67 -8.36
N ALA A 12 -26.82 -13.25 -7.78
CA ALA A 12 -27.76 -14.10 -8.52
C ALA A 12 -28.43 -13.35 -9.67
N ARG A 13 -28.62 -12.03 -9.54
CA ARG A 13 -29.15 -11.17 -10.60
C ARG A 13 -28.17 -11.05 -11.76
N GLU A 14 -26.90 -10.73 -11.50
CA GLU A 14 -25.86 -10.69 -12.54
C GLU A 14 -25.71 -12.04 -13.27
N LEU A 15 -25.85 -13.18 -12.57
CA LEU A 15 -25.84 -14.50 -13.20
C LEU A 15 -27.02 -14.74 -14.16
N VAL A 16 -28.21 -14.27 -13.78
CA VAL A 16 -29.44 -14.52 -14.53
C VAL A 16 -29.63 -13.49 -15.64
N ASP A 17 -29.54 -12.21 -15.30
CA ASP A 17 -29.73 -11.08 -16.21
C ASP A 17 -28.56 -10.97 -17.20
N GLY A 18 -27.35 -11.39 -16.80
CA GLY A 18 -26.18 -11.48 -17.68
C GLY A 18 -26.22 -12.67 -18.65
N GLY A 19 -27.28 -13.47 -18.67
CA GLY A 19 -27.44 -14.59 -19.61
C GLY A 19 -26.50 -15.78 -19.36
N ILE A 20 -25.80 -15.80 -18.22
CA ILE A 20 -24.89 -16.90 -17.85
C ILE A 20 -25.71 -18.15 -17.53
N VAL A 21 -26.76 -17.99 -16.71
CA VAL A 21 -27.64 -19.08 -16.26
C VAL A 21 -29.10 -18.63 -16.39
N SER A 22 -30.01 -19.50 -16.84
CA SER A 22 -31.45 -19.19 -16.73
C SER A 22 -31.93 -19.20 -15.28
N GLN A 23 -32.94 -18.39 -14.94
CA GLN A 23 -33.49 -18.32 -13.58
C GLN A 23 -33.91 -19.71 -13.04
N SER A 24 -34.52 -20.53 -13.90
CA SER A 24 -34.96 -21.88 -13.55
C SER A 24 -33.79 -22.83 -13.27
N ASN A 25 -32.69 -22.70 -14.01
CA ASN A 25 -31.51 -23.52 -13.80
C ASN A 25 -30.73 -23.08 -12.55
N TYR A 26 -30.63 -21.77 -12.30
CA TYR A 26 -30.07 -21.22 -11.07
C TYR A 26 -30.78 -21.79 -9.83
N GLN A 27 -32.11 -21.74 -9.80
CA GLN A 27 -32.90 -22.26 -8.68
C GLN A 27 -32.68 -23.77 -8.47
N LYS A 28 -32.60 -24.55 -9.55
CA LYS A 28 -32.32 -26.00 -9.47
C LYS A 28 -30.91 -26.29 -8.97
N MET A 29 -29.91 -25.52 -9.38
CA MET A 29 -28.53 -25.71 -8.91
C MET A 29 -28.39 -25.32 -7.44
N ALA A 30 -29.02 -24.21 -7.03
CA ALA A 30 -29.03 -23.76 -5.64
C ALA A 30 -29.71 -24.77 -4.71
N SER A 31 -30.89 -25.28 -5.09
CA SER A 31 -31.64 -26.24 -4.26
C SER A 31 -30.96 -27.61 -4.15
N ARG A 32 -30.21 -28.02 -5.17
CA ARG A 32 -29.43 -29.27 -5.20
C ARG A 32 -28.05 -29.13 -4.56
N GLY A 33 -27.67 -27.95 -4.07
CA GLY A 33 -26.35 -27.70 -3.48
C GLY A 33 -25.19 -27.82 -4.47
N ARG A 34 -25.43 -27.62 -5.78
CA ARG A 34 -24.36 -27.66 -6.80
C ARG A 34 -23.59 -26.35 -6.91
N ILE A 35 -24.14 -25.28 -6.34
CA ILE A 35 -23.52 -23.95 -6.22
C ILE A 35 -23.62 -23.52 -4.77
N ASP A 36 -22.61 -22.80 -4.29
CA ASP A 36 -22.56 -22.32 -2.91
C ASP A 36 -23.13 -20.90 -2.82
N VAL A 37 -24.32 -20.80 -2.22
CA VAL A 37 -25.01 -19.53 -2.00
C VAL A 37 -24.59 -18.98 -0.64
N VAL A 38 -23.50 -18.21 -0.67
CA VAL A 38 -22.82 -17.69 0.54
C VAL A 38 -23.68 -16.70 1.31
N ARG A 39 -24.51 -15.92 0.61
CA ARG A 39 -25.52 -15.06 1.22
C ARG A 39 -26.86 -15.35 0.58
N ARG A 40 -27.85 -15.76 1.37
CA ARG A 40 -29.22 -15.92 0.89
C ARG A 40 -29.84 -14.54 0.69
N GLY A 41 -30.51 -14.33 -0.43
CA GLY A 41 -31.34 -13.15 -0.63
C GLY A 41 -32.61 -13.29 0.21
N GLY A 42 -32.90 -12.33 1.07
CA GLY A 42 -34.21 -12.14 1.70
C GLY A 42 -34.98 -11.07 0.94
N GLY A 43 -36.31 -11.16 0.86
CA GLY A 43 -37.16 -10.19 0.13
C GLY A 43 -37.16 -8.75 0.66
N ALA A 44 -36.24 -8.40 1.56
CA ALA A 44 -36.04 -7.05 2.06
C ALA A 44 -35.22 -6.21 1.05
N SER A 45 -35.51 -4.91 0.98
CA SER A 45 -34.79 -3.98 0.09
C SER A 45 -33.28 -4.02 0.37
N GLY A 46 -32.49 -4.23 -0.68
CA GLY A 46 -31.02 -4.30 -0.61
C GLY A 46 -30.43 -5.68 -0.28
N GLN A 47 -31.24 -6.68 0.08
CA GLN A 47 -30.78 -8.05 0.30
C GLN A 47 -30.80 -8.84 -1.01
N TYR A 48 -29.63 -9.14 -1.56
CA TYR A 48 -29.48 -9.95 -2.76
C TYR A 48 -28.64 -11.19 -2.50
N ALA A 49 -28.96 -12.27 -3.22
CA ALA A 49 -28.24 -13.53 -3.12
C ALA A 49 -26.86 -13.42 -3.76
N LEU A 50 -25.86 -13.94 -3.06
CA LEU A 50 -24.47 -14.05 -3.50
C LEU A 50 -24.11 -15.50 -3.70
N VAL A 51 -23.48 -15.80 -4.82
CA VAL A 51 -22.99 -17.14 -5.16
C VAL A 51 -21.49 -17.10 -5.36
N ALA A 52 -20.78 -18.03 -4.72
CA ALA A 52 -19.34 -18.16 -4.89
C ALA A 52 -19.02 -18.57 -6.33
N VAL A 53 -18.24 -17.76 -7.05
CA VAL A 53 -17.88 -18.00 -8.46
C VAL A 53 -17.11 -19.31 -8.62
N ASP A 54 -16.26 -19.66 -7.66
CA ASP A 54 -15.50 -20.92 -7.64
C ASP A 54 -16.40 -22.17 -7.56
N SER A 55 -17.62 -22.03 -7.02
CA SER A 55 -18.58 -23.13 -6.92
C SER A 55 -19.35 -23.37 -8.23
N LEU A 56 -19.26 -22.46 -9.19
CA LEU A 56 -19.98 -22.57 -10.46
C LEU A 56 -19.41 -23.73 -11.30
N PRO A 57 -20.28 -24.49 -11.99
CA PRO A 57 -19.86 -25.46 -13.00
C PRO A 57 -18.96 -24.83 -14.06
N ARG A 58 -18.03 -25.63 -14.61
CA ARG A 58 -16.97 -25.18 -15.54
C ARG A 58 -17.49 -24.32 -16.70
N ASP A 59 -18.61 -24.71 -17.30
CA ASP A 59 -19.19 -24.01 -18.46
C ASP A 59 -19.69 -22.60 -18.09
N TYR A 60 -20.32 -22.45 -16.90
CA TYR A 60 -20.80 -21.16 -16.43
C TYR A 60 -19.64 -20.28 -15.95
N ARG A 61 -18.62 -20.88 -15.34
CA ARG A 61 -17.42 -20.15 -14.95
C ARG A 61 -16.70 -19.57 -16.17
N ALA A 62 -16.58 -20.34 -17.26
CA ALA A 62 -16.00 -19.86 -18.52
C ALA A 62 -16.80 -18.67 -19.10
N LYS A 63 -18.15 -18.74 -19.08
CA LYS A 63 -19.00 -17.61 -19.50
C LYS A 63 -18.83 -16.36 -18.63
N VAL A 64 -18.66 -16.54 -17.32
CA VAL A 64 -18.36 -15.43 -16.41
C VAL A 64 -17.00 -14.82 -16.77
N GLU A 65 -15.98 -15.63 -17.05
CA GLU A 65 -14.67 -15.13 -17.48
C GLU A 65 -14.73 -14.41 -18.85
N GLU A 66 -15.59 -14.86 -19.77
CA GLU A 66 -15.78 -14.25 -21.09
C GLU A 66 -16.49 -12.88 -21.03
N LEU A 67 -17.55 -12.78 -20.23
CA LEU A 67 -18.28 -11.52 -20.03
C LEU A 67 -17.48 -10.50 -19.21
N TYR A 68 -16.54 -10.98 -18.41
CA TYR A 68 -15.69 -10.16 -17.56
C TYR A 68 -14.21 -10.47 -17.83
N PRO A 69 -13.65 -10.03 -18.97
CA PRO A 69 -12.25 -10.33 -19.34
C PRO A 69 -11.23 -9.74 -18.34
N ASN A 70 -11.61 -8.70 -17.59
CA ASN A 70 -10.82 -8.14 -16.49
C ASN A 70 -11.13 -8.75 -15.11
N ALA A 71 -11.94 -9.82 -15.04
CA ALA A 71 -12.40 -10.41 -13.79
C ALA A 71 -11.26 -10.72 -12.83
N LYS A 72 -10.10 -11.19 -13.31
CA LYS A 72 -8.94 -11.48 -12.47
C LYS A 72 -8.36 -10.24 -11.78
N LEU A 73 -8.23 -9.14 -12.53
CA LEU A 73 -7.80 -7.86 -11.98
C LEU A 73 -8.84 -7.32 -10.99
N THR A 74 -10.12 -7.31 -11.39
CA THR A 74 -11.22 -6.86 -10.53
C THR A 74 -11.30 -7.67 -9.24
N HIS A 75 -11.08 -8.98 -9.34
CA HIS A 75 -11.01 -9.92 -8.23
C HIS A 75 -9.89 -9.57 -7.25
N LEU A 76 -8.66 -9.32 -7.75
CA LEU A 76 -7.53 -8.89 -6.91
C LEU A 76 -7.78 -7.53 -6.25
N VAL A 77 -8.28 -6.55 -7.01
CA VAL A 77 -8.61 -5.20 -6.49
C VAL A 77 -9.64 -5.30 -5.35
N CYS A 78 -10.72 -6.04 -5.56
CA CYS A 78 -11.75 -6.25 -4.53
C CYS A 78 -11.23 -7.00 -3.30
N TRP A 79 -10.35 -7.99 -3.49
CA TRP A 79 -9.73 -8.71 -2.37
C TRP A 79 -8.86 -7.78 -1.53
N VAL A 80 -7.98 -7.00 -2.16
CA VAL A 80 -7.10 -6.05 -1.46
C VAL A 80 -7.93 -5.03 -0.71
N ARG A 81 -8.99 -4.49 -1.33
CA ARG A 81 -9.92 -3.56 -0.69
C ARG A 81 -10.58 -4.13 0.56
N SER A 82 -10.99 -5.39 0.53
CA SER A 82 -11.71 -6.05 1.64
C SER A 82 -10.78 -6.48 2.78
N ASN A 83 -9.50 -6.71 2.49
CA ASN A 83 -8.48 -7.16 3.46
C ASN A 83 -7.49 -6.05 3.84
N TYR A 84 -7.71 -4.83 3.35
CA TYR A 84 -6.90 -3.68 3.66
C TYR A 84 -7.21 -3.21 5.08
N GLU A 85 -6.17 -3.16 5.90
CA GLU A 85 -6.23 -2.68 7.27
C GLU A 85 -5.03 -1.77 7.49
N ILE A 86 -5.26 -0.65 8.18
CA ILE A 86 -4.21 0.31 8.52
C ILE A 86 -3.26 -0.34 9.54
N ASP A 87 -1.97 -0.37 9.21
CA ASP A 87 -0.94 -0.90 10.08
C ASP A 87 -0.63 0.07 11.23
N GLN A 88 -1.10 -0.30 12.42
CA GLN A 88 -0.85 0.44 13.66
C GLN A 88 0.63 0.45 14.05
N SER A 89 1.38 -0.60 13.70
CA SER A 89 2.82 -0.69 13.98
C SER A 89 3.60 0.27 13.10
N ALA A 90 3.19 0.41 11.83
CA ALA A 90 3.74 1.43 10.94
C ALA A 90 3.44 2.85 11.47
N MET A 91 2.24 3.08 12.01
CA MET A 91 1.87 4.36 12.60
C MET A 91 2.78 4.71 13.78
N ALA A 92 2.99 3.78 14.72
CA ALA A 92 3.90 3.97 15.85
C ALA A 92 5.34 4.22 15.40
N PHE A 93 5.81 3.48 14.38
CA PHE A 93 7.16 3.62 13.85
C PHE A 93 7.43 5.00 13.25
N PHE A 94 6.55 5.48 12.36
CA PHE A 94 6.75 6.77 11.68
C PHE A 94 6.49 7.99 12.57
N HIS A 95 5.76 7.83 13.68
CA HIS A 95 5.61 8.87 14.68
C HIS A 95 6.79 8.95 15.67
N SER A 96 7.55 7.86 15.85
CA SER A 96 8.68 7.82 16.76
C SER A 96 9.96 8.31 16.08
N ARG A 97 10.51 9.44 16.55
CA ARG A 97 11.81 9.96 16.08
C ARG A 97 12.95 8.98 16.29
N GLU A 98 12.95 8.23 17.39
CA GLU A 98 13.98 7.24 17.69
C GLU A 98 14.01 6.10 16.68
N GLN A 99 12.83 5.69 16.19
CA GLN A 99 12.70 4.57 15.26
C GLN A 99 12.85 5.03 13.80
N ALA A 100 12.20 6.13 13.42
CA ALA A 100 12.30 6.70 12.07
C ALA A 100 13.65 7.39 11.82
N GLY A 101 14.37 7.77 12.88
CA GLY A 101 15.64 8.50 12.83
C GLY A 101 15.50 10.00 12.51
N LEU A 102 14.28 10.50 12.29
CA LEU A 102 14.01 11.87 11.85
C LEU A 102 12.55 12.27 12.09
N ASP A 103 12.32 13.57 12.28
CA ASP A 103 10.98 14.14 12.46
C ASP A 103 10.32 14.32 11.08
N LEU A 104 9.39 13.42 10.76
CA LEU A 104 8.63 13.44 9.51
C LEU A 104 7.43 14.40 9.61
N PRO A 105 7.11 15.15 8.53
CA PRO A 105 5.88 15.92 8.50
C PRO A 105 4.65 15.00 8.50
N PRO A 106 3.52 15.43 9.08
CA PRO A 106 2.35 14.58 9.29
C PRO A 106 1.75 14.03 7.99
N GLU A 107 1.86 14.77 6.88
CA GLU A 107 1.43 14.30 5.56
C GLU A 107 2.25 13.10 5.08
N LYS A 108 3.57 13.11 5.31
CA LYS A 108 4.45 12.01 4.92
C LYS A 108 4.29 10.79 5.81
N ILE A 109 4.01 11.00 7.10
CA ILE A 109 3.67 9.91 8.01
C ILE A 109 2.43 9.17 7.47
N LYS A 110 1.34 9.90 7.16
CA LYS A 110 0.14 9.29 6.58
C LYS A 110 0.43 8.52 5.30
N GLU A 111 1.18 9.12 4.38
CA GLU A 111 1.59 8.48 3.12
C GLU A 111 2.37 7.17 3.37
N TYR A 112 3.35 7.17 4.28
CA TYR A 112 4.17 5.99 4.57
C TYR A 112 3.42 4.91 5.32
N VAL A 113 2.51 5.28 6.23
CA VAL A 113 1.61 4.33 6.90
C VAL A 113 0.72 3.63 5.87
N VAL A 114 0.11 4.37 4.95
CA VAL A 114 -0.70 3.78 3.87
C VAL A 114 0.15 2.86 2.99
N ASN A 115 1.34 3.31 2.57
CA ASN A 115 2.25 2.49 1.77
C ASN A 115 2.62 1.18 2.46
N ALA A 116 2.98 1.23 3.76
CA ALA A 116 3.28 0.05 4.56
C ALA A 116 2.07 -0.88 4.68
N SER A 117 0.88 -0.32 4.92
CA SER A 117 -0.38 -1.07 5.03
C SER A 117 -0.71 -1.83 3.75
N VAL A 118 -0.52 -1.19 2.58
CA VAL A 118 -0.70 -1.83 1.27
C VAL A 118 0.33 -2.93 1.06
N LEU A 119 1.62 -2.68 1.35
CA LEU A 119 2.68 -3.68 1.20
C LEU A 119 2.43 -4.90 2.10
N ASN A 120 2.04 -4.68 3.35
CA ASN A 120 1.69 -5.75 4.28
C ASN A 120 0.47 -6.55 3.79
N CYS A 121 -0.55 -5.88 3.24
CA CYS A 121 -1.70 -6.56 2.64
C CYS A 121 -1.27 -7.47 1.46
N CYS A 122 -0.41 -6.96 0.57
CA CYS A 122 0.16 -7.75 -0.53
C CYS A 122 0.99 -8.94 -0.01
N ILE A 123 1.82 -8.73 1.00
CA ILE A 123 2.67 -9.78 1.58
C ILE A 123 1.80 -10.87 2.23
N ARG A 124 0.78 -10.49 2.99
CA ARG A 124 -0.19 -11.44 3.57
C ARG A 124 -0.92 -12.25 2.50
N LEU A 125 -1.25 -11.63 1.36
CA LEU A 125 -1.85 -12.35 0.24
C LEU A 125 -0.90 -13.45 -0.27
N TYR A 126 0.40 -13.18 -0.34
CA TYR A 126 1.39 -14.14 -0.82
C TYR A 126 1.67 -15.27 0.17
N GLU A 127 1.74 -14.96 1.46
CA GLU A 127 2.06 -15.95 2.49
C GLU A 127 0.92 -16.96 2.67
N ARG A 128 -0.32 -16.56 2.39
CA ARG A 128 -1.46 -17.46 2.38
C ARG A 128 -1.47 -18.32 1.11
N ALA A 129 -0.79 -19.45 1.14
CA ALA A 129 -0.68 -20.39 0.02
C ALA A 129 -2.05 -20.76 -0.61
N ALA A 130 -3.09 -20.98 0.20
CA ALA A 130 -4.44 -21.26 -0.30
C ALA A 130 -5.06 -20.08 -1.07
N THR A 131 -4.84 -18.84 -0.61
CA THR A 131 -5.33 -17.64 -1.30
C THR A 131 -4.50 -17.38 -2.55
N ALA A 132 -3.17 -17.51 -2.48
CA ALA A 132 -2.30 -17.38 -3.65
C ALA A 132 -2.62 -18.42 -4.75
N GLN A 133 -2.93 -19.67 -4.38
CA GLN A 133 -3.39 -20.70 -5.31
C GLN A 133 -4.72 -20.31 -5.99
N LYS A 134 -5.71 -19.83 -5.22
CA LYS A 134 -6.99 -19.38 -5.76
C LYS A 134 -6.87 -18.14 -6.67
N MET A 135 -6.05 -17.17 -6.28
CA MET A 135 -5.92 -15.92 -7.03
C MET A 135 -5.06 -16.07 -8.29
N PHE A 136 -3.97 -16.84 -8.22
CA PHE A 136 -2.95 -16.87 -9.27
C PHE A 136 -2.79 -18.24 -9.96
N GLY A 137 -3.59 -19.25 -9.60
CA GLY A 137 -3.50 -20.59 -10.21
C GLY A 137 -2.16 -21.31 -9.96
N GLY A 138 -1.49 -20.95 -8.86
CA GLY A 138 -0.28 -21.61 -8.38
C GLY A 138 1.06 -21.04 -8.86
N LYS A 139 1.07 -20.05 -9.76
CA LYS A 139 2.28 -19.26 -10.07
C LYS A 139 2.04 -17.79 -9.80
N TYR A 140 2.98 -17.22 -9.08
CA TYR A 140 2.89 -15.85 -8.61
C TYR A 140 2.98 -14.83 -9.76
N ASN A 141 1.93 -14.00 -9.95
CA ASN A 141 1.88 -13.00 -11.02
C ASN A 141 2.14 -11.57 -10.50
N TRP A 142 3.39 -11.10 -10.64
CA TRP A 142 3.77 -9.73 -10.23
C TRP A 142 3.03 -8.65 -11.03
N ASP A 143 2.72 -8.91 -12.31
CA ASP A 143 2.11 -7.91 -13.21
C ASP A 143 0.66 -7.63 -12.79
N GLU A 144 -0.10 -8.67 -12.48
CA GLU A 144 -1.48 -8.53 -11.99
C GLU A 144 -1.55 -7.79 -10.64
N MET A 145 -0.60 -8.07 -9.72
CA MET A 145 -0.54 -7.33 -8.47
C MET A 145 -0.20 -5.85 -8.72
N ALA A 146 0.83 -5.57 -9.52
CA ALA A 146 1.22 -4.19 -9.80
C ALA A 146 0.08 -3.40 -10.46
N ALA A 147 -0.67 -4.04 -11.37
CA ALA A 147 -1.85 -3.46 -11.98
C ALA A 147 -3.00 -3.22 -10.97
N SER A 148 -3.20 -4.14 -10.02
CA SER A 148 -4.23 -4.01 -8.97
C SER A 148 -3.91 -2.87 -8.00
N ILE A 149 -2.65 -2.77 -7.57
CA ILE A 149 -2.17 -1.67 -6.72
C ILE A 149 -2.24 -0.34 -7.49
N LYS A 150 -1.88 -0.31 -8.77
CA LYS A 150 -2.07 0.89 -9.61
C LYS A 150 -3.54 1.33 -9.64
N ALA A 151 -4.48 0.39 -9.74
CA ALA A 151 -5.91 0.71 -9.74
C ALA A 151 -6.39 1.28 -8.39
N LEU A 152 -5.82 0.81 -7.28
CA LEU A 152 -6.14 1.27 -5.92
C LEU A 152 -5.39 2.54 -5.50
N GLN A 153 -4.52 3.07 -6.36
CA GLN A 153 -3.66 4.20 -6.03
C GLN A 153 -4.45 5.47 -5.67
N MET A 154 -5.47 5.80 -6.45
CA MET A 154 -6.32 6.98 -6.17
C MET A 154 -7.25 6.75 -4.98
N GLU A 155 -7.74 5.53 -4.78
CA GLU A 155 -8.67 5.22 -3.69
C GLU A 155 -7.97 5.23 -2.33
N LEU A 156 -6.80 4.59 -2.24
CA LEU A 156 -6.04 4.48 -0.99
C LEU A 156 -5.07 5.65 -0.77
N GLY A 157 -4.74 6.40 -1.82
CA GLY A 157 -3.81 7.54 -1.74
C GLY A 157 -2.34 7.14 -1.56
N HIS A 158 -1.95 5.93 -1.98
CA HIS A 158 -0.59 5.43 -1.83
C HIS A 158 0.35 5.92 -2.94
N THR A 159 1.66 5.92 -2.69
CA THR A 159 2.70 6.38 -3.65
C THR A 159 3.61 5.26 -4.14
N LEU A 160 3.19 4.00 -3.96
CA LEU A 160 3.93 2.82 -4.42
C LEU A 160 4.14 2.81 -5.94
N PRO A 161 5.26 2.22 -6.43
CA PRO A 161 5.55 2.19 -7.87
C PRO A 161 4.50 1.39 -8.66
N ALA A 162 4.00 1.97 -9.75
CA ALA A 162 3.05 1.30 -10.65
C ALA A 162 3.71 0.29 -11.63
N SER A 163 5.03 0.36 -11.79
CA SER A 163 5.79 -0.58 -12.64
C SER A 163 6.08 -1.87 -11.88
N THR A 164 5.80 -3.02 -12.50
CA THR A 164 6.03 -4.36 -11.93
C THR A 164 7.43 -4.53 -11.34
N LEU A 165 8.46 -4.17 -12.11
CA LEU A 165 9.85 -4.35 -11.67
C LEU A 165 10.18 -3.51 -10.44
N ARG A 166 9.75 -2.24 -10.43
CA ARG A 166 9.99 -1.31 -9.32
C ARG A 166 9.18 -1.71 -8.09
N PHE A 167 7.93 -2.14 -8.28
CA PHE A 167 7.08 -2.65 -7.21
C PHE A 167 7.70 -3.89 -6.56
N ARG A 168 8.11 -4.88 -7.36
CA ARG A 168 8.79 -6.09 -6.88
C ARG A 168 10.06 -5.75 -6.10
N LYS A 169 10.89 -4.84 -6.63
CA LYS A 169 12.09 -4.36 -5.93
C LYS A 169 11.72 -3.76 -4.58
N LYS A 170 10.68 -2.92 -4.53
CA LYS A 170 10.21 -2.26 -3.30
C LYS A 170 9.68 -3.26 -2.27
N VAL A 171 8.89 -4.26 -2.69
CA VAL A 171 8.41 -5.32 -1.79
C VAL A 171 9.57 -6.11 -1.20
N ASN A 172 10.59 -6.46 -2.00
CA ASN A 172 11.75 -7.19 -1.51
C ASN A 172 12.61 -6.36 -0.55
N GLU A 173 12.81 -5.07 -0.85
CA GLU A 173 13.51 -4.13 0.02
C GLU A 173 12.77 -4.00 1.36
N TYR A 174 11.45 -3.84 1.32
CA TYR A 174 10.60 -3.77 2.51
C TYR A 174 10.65 -5.04 3.36
N LYS A 175 10.69 -6.23 2.74
CA LYS A 175 10.88 -7.48 3.49
C LYS A 175 12.23 -7.57 4.20
N ARG A 176 13.27 -6.92 3.67
CA ARG A 176 14.63 -6.95 4.23
C ARG A 176 14.84 -5.88 5.31
N GLU A 177 14.36 -4.67 5.06
CA GLU A 177 14.69 -3.47 5.85
C GLU A 177 13.51 -2.96 6.69
N GLY A 178 12.31 -3.50 6.49
CA GLY A 178 11.10 -3.07 7.18
C GLY A 178 10.65 -1.66 6.77
N TYR A 179 10.05 -0.94 7.72
CA TYR A 179 9.44 0.38 7.51
C TYR A 179 10.44 1.45 7.07
N GLY A 180 11.70 1.36 7.50
CA GLY A 180 12.73 2.37 7.23
C GLY A 180 12.96 2.61 5.73
N CYS A 181 12.82 1.59 4.88
CA CYS A 181 13.03 1.74 3.45
C CYS A 181 11.96 2.62 2.77
N LEU A 182 10.82 2.87 3.40
CA LEU A 182 9.78 3.76 2.85
C LEU A 182 10.15 5.23 3.01
N ILE A 183 11.04 5.57 3.94
CA ILE A 183 11.51 6.93 4.16
C ILE A 183 12.35 7.35 2.96
N SER A 184 11.99 8.47 2.33
CA SER A 184 12.79 8.98 1.21
C SER A 184 14.17 9.40 1.72
N GLY A 185 15.23 8.93 1.06
CA GLY A 185 16.60 9.38 1.34
C GLY A 185 16.86 10.88 1.10
N LYS A 186 15.86 11.63 0.59
CA LYS A 186 15.89 13.10 0.59
C LYS A 186 15.75 13.68 1.98
N PHE A 187 15.04 13.00 2.88
CA PHE A 187 14.93 13.42 4.28
C PHE A 187 16.25 13.18 4.99
N GLY A 188 16.76 14.22 5.66
CA GLY A 188 18.08 14.19 6.30
C GLY A 188 19.28 14.30 5.35
N ASN A 189 19.06 14.51 4.04
CA ASN A 189 20.15 14.63 3.07
C ASN A 189 20.97 15.91 3.32
N GLN A 190 22.20 15.73 3.78
CA GLN A 190 23.17 16.80 4.02
C GLN A 190 23.81 17.32 2.72
N SER A 191 23.67 16.62 1.59
CA SER A 191 24.33 16.97 0.33
C SER A 191 23.85 18.29 -0.28
N ALA A 192 22.64 18.74 0.06
CA ALA A 192 22.10 20.04 -0.38
C ALA A 192 22.47 21.19 0.58
N ARG A 193 23.13 20.89 1.71
CA ARG A 193 23.52 21.91 2.69
C ARG A 193 24.68 22.72 2.11
N LYS A 194 24.53 24.05 2.09
CA LYS A 194 25.60 24.96 1.62
C LYS A 194 26.78 25.02 2.58
N VAL A 195 26.54 24.70 3.86
CA VAL A 195 27.50 24.80 4.95
C VAL A 195 27.33 23.55 5.81
N ASP A 196 28.40 22.87 6.18
CA ASP A 196 28.30 21.68 7.02
C ASP A 196 27.88 22.02 8.46
N TRP A 197 27.42 21.01 9.20
CA TRP A 197 26.90 21.16 10.56
C TRP A 197 27.92 21.78 11.54
N LYS A 198 29.21 21.46 11.41
CA LYS A 198 30.23 21.96 12.33
C LYS A 198 30.49 23.43 12.03
N THR A 199 30.62 23.79 10.77
CA THR A 199 30.81 25.19 10.34
C THR A 199 29.59 26.04 10.68
N GLU A 200 28.36 25.54 10.54
CA GLU A 200 27.16 26.27 10.96
C GLU A 200 27.16 26.53 12.48
N ARG A 201 27.48 25.52 13.30
CA ARG A 201 27.56 25.68 14.76
C ARG A 201 28.67 26.64 15.19
N LEU A 202 29.81 26.63 14.51
CA LEU A 202 30.90 27.57 14.72
C LEU A 202 30.46 29.02 14.40
N ILE A 203 29.81 29.25 13.26
CA ILE A 203 29.34 30.59 12.90
C ILE A 203 28.29 31.07 13.91
N LEU A 204 27.37 30.20 14.33
CA LEU A 204 26.39 30.51 15.36
C LEU A 204 27.05 30.83 16.71
N SER A 205 28.04 30.05 17.16
CA SER A 205 28.72 30.31 18.43
C SER A 205 29.44 31.65 18.45
N LEU A 206 30.04 32.05 17.32
CA LEU A 206 30.63 33.39 17.14
C LEU A 206 29.57 34.50 17.15
N ALA A 207 28.40 34.26 16.56
CA ALA A 207 27.32 35.25 16.48
C ALA A 207 26.57 35.45 17.81
N VAL A 208 26.48 34.41 18.65
CA VAL A 208 25.76 34.45 19.94
C VAL A 208 26.66 34.73 21.16
N LEU A 209 27.88 35.22 20.95
CA LEU A 209 28.72 35.71 22.04
C LEU A 209 27.98 36.77 22.87
N PRO A 210 28.28 36.93 24.17
CA PRO A 210 27.62 37.93 25.02
C PRO A 210 27.69 39.36 24.46
N THR A 211 28.74 39.66 23.71
CA THR A 211 28.96 40.93 23.01
C THR A 211 28.04 41.15 21.81
N LYS A 212 27.35 40.10 21.33
CA LYS A 212 26.48 40.09 20.13
C LYS A 212 27.13 40.83 18.95
N PRO A 213 28.25 40.32 18.43
CA PRO A 213 29.00 41.01 17.38
C PRO A 213 28.13 41.24 16.14
N TYR A 214 28.42 42.32 15.42
CA TYR A 214 27.82 42.55 14.11
C TYR A 214 28.24 41.44 13.13
N ASN A 215 27.42 41.21 12.10
CA ASN A 215 27.69 40.17 11.10
C ASN A 215 29.08 40.30 10.43
N THR A 216 29.58 41.53 10.25
CA THR A 216 30.93 41.79 9.74
C THR A 216 32.01 41.27 10.69
N THR A 217 31.87 41.53 11.98
CA THR A 217 32.78 41.04 13.02
C THR A 217 32.69 39.53 13.19
N THR A 218 31.49 38.93 13.07
CA THR A 218 31.34 37.47 13.06
C THR A 218 32.08 36.84 11.87
N HIS A 219 32.06 37.47 10.71
CA HIS A 219 32.81 37.02 9.54
C HIS A 219 34.34 37.14 9.75
N GLU A 220 34.81 38.25 10.31
CA GLU A 220 36.23 38.42 10.68
C GLU A 220 36.68 37.37 11.69
N ASN A 221 35.89 37.13 12.74
CA ASN A 221 36.19 36.09 13.73
C ASN A 221 36.23 34.68 13.11
N TYR A 222 35.34 34.40 12.16
CA TYR A 222 35.38 33.14 11.41
C TYR A 222 36.67 33.02 10.59
N LEU A 223 37.11 34.09 9.91
CA LEU A 223 38.38 34.10 9.18
C LEU A 223 39.57 33.88 10.11
N SER A 224 39.62 34.57 11.26
CA SER A 224 40.68 34.37 12.26
C SER A 224 40.69 32.94 12.81
N PHE A 225 39.53 32.30 13.01
CA PHE A 225 39.47 30.89 13.38
C PHE A 225 40.07 29.99 12.29
N VAL A 226 39.70 30.22 11.02
CA VAL A 226 40.25 29.44 9.89
C VAL A 226 41.76 29.64 9.73
N CYS A 227 42.27 30.84 10.02
CA CYS A 227 43.70 31.15 10.01
C CYS A 227 44.47 30.62 11.23
N GLY A 228 43.80 30.05 12.23
CA GLY A 228 44.43 29.57 13.47
C GLY A 228 44.80 30.67 14.47
N GLU A 229 44.23 31.86 14.32
CA GLU A 229 44.45 33.03 15.18
C GLU A 229 43.42 33.08 16.34
N LEU A 230 42.32 32.34 16.20
CA LEU A 230 41.23 32.29 17.17
C LEU A 230 40.84 30.83 17.43
N ASP A 231 40.85 30.43 18.71
CA ASP A 231 40.28 29.15 19.13
C ASP A 231 38.83 29.32 19.58
N VAL A 232 37.95 28.45 19.11
CA VAL A 232 36.53 28.42 19.49
C VAL A 232 36.21 27.05 20.08
N TYR A 233 35.71 27.04 21.32
CA TYR A 233 35.37 25.83 22.10
C TYR A 233 33.86 25.62 22.21
#